data_AF-A0A835TDX1-F1
#
_entry.id   AF-A0A835TDX1-F1
#
_cell.length_a   1.000
_cell.length_b   1.000
_cell.length_c   1.000
_cell.angle_alpha   90.00
_cell.angle_beta   90.00
_cell.angle_gamma   90.00
#
_symmetry.space_group_name_H-M   'P 1'
#
loop_
_entity.id
_entity.type
_entity.pdbx_description
1 polymer ?
#
loop_
_entity_poly.entity_id
_entity_poly.type
_entity_poly.pdbx_seq_one_letter_code
_entity_poly.pdbx_strand_id
1 'polypeptide(L)' 'MAPLARKQVDDVLGGDDAWKNVAKTDATCPKCTYHQAYFMEIQTRSADEPATLFFKCVQCAHRWREG' A
#
# COMPACT_ATOMS: atom_id res chain seq x y z
N MET A 1 -1.95 -16.80 -32.42
CA MET A 1 -1.72 -15.48 -31.82
C MET A 1 -2.64 -15.33 -30.62
N ALA A 2 -2.15 -15.61 -29.41
CA ALA A 2 -2.92 -15.42 -28.18
C ALA A 2 -2.21 -14.33 -27.37
N PRO A 3 -2.90 -13.23 -26.98
CA PRO A 3 -2.28 -12.19 -26.17
C PRO A 3 -1.99 -12.75 -24.78
N LEU A 4 -0.72 -12.78 -24.38
CA LEU A 4 -0.33 -13.08 -23.01
C LEU A 4 -0.86 -11.96 -22.10
N ALA A 5 -1.98 -12.21 -21.45
CA ALA A 5 -2.45 -11.40 -20.34
C ALA A 5 -1.35 -11.37 -19.27
N ARG A 6 -0.77 -10.18 -19.04
CA ARG A 6 0.34 -9.99 -18.12
C ARG A 6 -0.12 -10.35 -16.71
N LYS A 7 0.65 -11.25 -16.09
CA LYS A 7 0.49 -11.80 -14.75
C LYS A 7 0.20 -10.70 -13.73
N GLN A 8 -0.86 -10.91 -12.96
CA GLN A 8 -1.17 -10.14 -11.75
C GLN A 8 0.01 -10.29 -10.77
N VAL A 9 0.64 -9.16 -10.47
CA VAL A 9 1.76 -9.06 -9.52
C VAL A 9 1.15 -8.76 -8.16
N ASP A 10 0.78 -9.82 -7.44
CA ASP A 10 0.28 -9.75 -6.07
C ASP A 10 0.90 -10.85 -5.20
N ASP A 11 2.23 -10.97 -5.22
CA ASP A 11 2.93 -11.97 -4.40
C ASP A 11 4.24 -11.42 -3.82
N VAL A 12 4.10 -10.66 -2.72
CA VAL A 12 5.14 -10.41 -1.70
C VAL A 12 4.49 -10.18 -0.33
N LEU A 13 3.24 -9.69 -0.28
CA LEU A 13 2.56 -9.35 0.97
C LEU A 13 1.36 -10.24 1.34
N GLY A 14 1.03 -11.30 0.59
CA GLY A 14 -0.12 -12.17 0.90
C GLY A 14 -1.44 -11.76 0.21
N GLY A 15 -1.38 -11.51 -1.10
CA GLY A 15 -2.57 -11.27 -1.92
C GLY A 15 -3.38 -10.01 -1.57
N ASP A 16 -4.57 -9.91 -2.19
CA ASP A 16 -5.54 -8.83 -1.99
C ASP A 16 -5.99 -8.68 -0.52
N ASP A 17 -5.97 -9.78 0.24
CA ASP A 17 -6.41 -9.84 1.64
C ASP A 17 -5.41 -9.25 2.64
N ALA A 18 -4.13 -9.21 2.30
CA ALA A 18 -3.13 -8.61 3.17
C ALA A 18 -3.34 -7.12 3.37
N TRP A 19 -3.82 -6.41 2.35
CA TRP A 19 -4.15 -4.99 2.44
C TRP A 19 -5.52 -4.76 3.08
N LYS A 20 -6.47 -5.71 2.99
CA LYS A 20 -7.78 -5.61 3.65
C LYS A 20 -7.70 -5.55 5.18
N ASN A 21 -6.72 -6.23 5.76
CA ASN A 21 -6.52 -6.28 7.22
C ASN A 21 -5.69 -5.12 7.77
N VAL A 22 -5.13 -4.29 6.88
CA VAL A 22 -4.37 -3.12 7.29
C VAL A 22 -5.34 -1.98 7.60
N ALA A 23 -4.97 -1.16 8.58
CA ALA A 23 -5.72 0.04 8.92
C ALA A 23 -5.96 0.90 7.66
N LYS A 24 -7.20 1.32 7.46
CA LYS A 24 -7.55 2.29 6.42
C LYS A 24 -7.53 3.67 7.06
N THR A 25 -6.90 4.62 6.39
CA THR A 25 -6.87 6.02 6.79
C THR A 25 -7.41 6.90 5.68
N ASP A 26 -7.86 8.10 6.04
CA ASP A 26 -8.22 9.13 5.08
C ASP A 26 -6.94 9.86 4.65
N ALA A 27 -6.26 9.33 3.64
CA ALA A 27 -5.08 9.94 3.06
C ALA A 27 -5.31 10.22 1.58
N THR A 28 -5.10 11.47 1.19
CA THR A 28 -5.32 11.94 -0.18
C THR A 28 -4.18 11.43 -1.07
N CYS A 29 -4.52 10.59 -2.04
CA CYS A 29 -3.53 10.07 -2.97
C CYS A 29 -3.07 11.16 -3.95
N PRO A 30 -1.76 11.44 -4.09
CA PRO A 30 -1.26 12.48 -5.00
C PRO A 30 -1.47 12.15 -6.49
N LYS A 31 -1.78 10.89 -6.82
CA LYS A 31 -1.95 10.43 -8.21
C LYS A 31 -3.39 10.50 -8.72
N CYS A 32 -4.36 10.23 -7.85
CA CYS A 32 -5.77 10.10 -8.23
C CYS A 32 -6.72 10.93 -7.37
N THR A 33 -6.18 11.66 -6.38
CA THR A 33 -6.95 12.51 -5.47
C THR A 33 -8.05 11.77 -4.71
N TYR A 34 -7.88 10.46 -4.54
CA TYR A 34 -8.79 9.67 -3.74
C TYR A 34 -8.47 9.84 -2.27
N HIS A 35 -9.50 9.95 -1.43
CA HIS A 35 -9.34 10.26 -0.01
C HIS A 35 -9.07 9.04 0.87
N GLN A 36 -9.22 7.79 0.39
CA GLN A 36 -8.89 6.60 1.20
C GLN A 36 -7.61 5.90 0.76
N ALA A 37 -6.78 5.57 1.74
CA ALA A 37 -5.60 4.74 1.55
C ALA A 37 -5.49 3.72 2.68
N TYR A 38 -4.90 2.58 2.39
CA TYR A 38 -4.37 1.70 3.42
C TYR A 38 -3.12 2.31 4.03
N PHE A 39 -3.00 2.23 5.34
CA PHE A 39 -1.89 2.73 6.13
C PHE A 39 -1.32 1.59 6.96
N MET A 40 -0.03 1.32 6.81
CA MET A 40 0.72 0.40 7.66
C MET A 40 1.94 1.09 8.24
N GLU A 41 2.07 0.99 9.55
CA GLU A 41 3.30 1.34 10.26
C GLU A 41 4.21 0.10 10.31
N ILE A 42 5.41 0.23 9.76
CA ILE A 42 6.42 -0.83 9.82
C ILE A 42 7.62 -0.30 10.61
N GLN A 43 7.95 -1.02 11.67
CA GLN A 43 9.16 -0.80 12.45
C GLN A 43 10.31 -1.54 11.77
N THR A 44 11.07 -0.83 10.92
CA THR A 44 12.21 -1.43 10.19
C THR A 44 13.53 -1.41 10.97
N ARG A 45 13.59 -0.73 12.12
CA ARG A 45 14.78 -0.59 12.97
C ARG A 45 14.41 -0.54 14.46
N SER A 46 15.40 -0.68 15.35
CA SER A 46 15.23 -0.58 16.81
C SER A 46 14.30 0.56 17.20
N ALA A 47 13.58 0.41 18.32
CA ALA A 47 12.53 1.31 18.82
C ALA A 47 12.93 2.79 19.08
N ASP A 48 14.14 3.18 18.71
CA ASP A 48 14.74 4.51 18.90
C ASP A 48 14.44 5.49 17.75
N GLU A 49 13.80 5.03 16.67
CA GLU A 49 13.47 5.86 15.51
C GLU A 49 11.98 5.74 15.15
N PRO A 50 11.36 6.80 14.59
CA PRO A 50 9.94 6.81 14.29
C PRO A 50 9.57 5.70 13.30
N ALA A 51 8.40 5.10 13.53
CA ALA A 51 7.81 4.09 12.63
C ALA A 51 7.79 4.63 11.19
N THR A 52 8.21 3.83 10.21
CA THR A 52 8.00 4.23 8.82
C THR A 52 6.55 3.96 8.44
N LEU A 53 5.86 5.01 8.00
CA LEU A 53 4.46 4.94 7.60
C LEU A 53 4.38 4.66 6.11
N PHE A 54 3.76 3.56 5.74
CA PHE A 54 3.51 3.21 4.34
C PHE A 54 2.04 3.38 4.02
N PHE A 55 1.77 4.12 2.96
CA PHE A 55 0.43 4.36 2.45
C PHE A 55 0.26 3.66 1.11
N LYS A 56 -0.91 3.09 0.87
CA LYS A 56 -1.31 2.53 -0.42
C LYS A 56 -2.73 2.97 -0.77
N CYS A 57 -2.88 3.67 -1.88
CA CYS A 57 -4.19 4.05 -2.39
C CYS A 57 -5.02 2.80 -2.72
N VAL A 58 -6.28 2.78 -2.26
CA VAL A 58 -7.21 1.68 -2.53
C VAL A 58 -7.67 1.62 -3.99
N GLN A 59 -7.69 2.77 -4.68
CA GLN A 59 -8.21 2.87 -6.05
C GLN A 59 -7.12 2.61 -7.11
N CYS A 60 -5.96 3.25 -7.00
CA CYS A 60 -4.91 3.17 -8.01
C CYS A 60 -3.71 2.30 -7.61
N ALA A 61 -3.76 1.68 -6.41
CA ALA A 61 -2.68 0.90 -5.81
C ALA A 61 -1.33 1.63 -5.73
N HIS A 62 -1.33 2.96 -5.84
CA HIS A 62 -0.14 3.79 -5.68
C HIS A 62 0.35 3.70 -4.24
N ARG A 63 1.64 3.43 -4.05
CA ARG A 63 2.27 3.30 -2.74
C ARG A 63 3.21 4.46 -2.52
N TRP A 64 3.10 5.13 -1.39
CA TRP A 64 4.03 6.15 -0.93
C TRP A 64 4.36 5.91 0.54
N ARG A 65 5.44 6.50 1.01
CA ARG A 65 5.87 6.39 2.39
C ARG A 65 6.05 7.78 2.98
N GLU A 66 5.64 7.94 4.22
CA GLU A 66 5.89 9.12 5.04
C GLU A 66 6.85 8.72 6.14
N GLY A 67 7.89 9.52 6.33
CA GLY A 67 8.94 9.33 7.31
C GLY A 67 9.55 10.67 7.66
#